data_AF-A0A2V8YU23-F1
#
_entry.id   AF-A0A2V8YU23-F1
#
_cell.length_a   1.000
_cell.length_b   1.000
_cell.length_c   1.000
_cell.angle_alpha   90.00
_cell.angle_beta   90.00
_cell.angle_gamma   90.00
#
_symmetry.space_group_name_H-M   'P 1'
#
loop_
_entity.id
_entity.type
_entity.pdbx_description
1 polymer ?
#
loop_
_entity_poly.entity_id
_entity_poly.type
_entity_poly.pdbx_seq_one_letter_code
_entity_poly.pdbx_strand_id
1 'polypeptide(L)'
;MRYLLINTNRCGLTAIFFGLSLCVGLTLLVAPMAQAYPPDAPAKRSPLLAALQAEMERSMKTLGAQDPPAYYLGYTITDTQRVDVSGSNGALLNSSETRNRWLEVSVRTGSYNLDDTHKVGERQMQSGSPGVSVPLDDDPEVLRRAVWLETDKQYRAAEEALIKIRTGKEVKVETAESNAPDFSREQPRVYIGPQVSISVDRTPWEAKVRAYTKAFRESAAIINSIVTFSAQAQNVLQVSSESTQLQYGQIRYRLELFIQGKAPDGMDIDRYYNFDWVDPKETPDDKAVYAAEATMRKELEGLVKAPINDPTVGPALLTGRAAAVFFHEVFGHRAEGHRQKDVTEGQTFSKKVGEEILPSFLSIVDDTTMKKLGGEDLLGYYQFDDEGVPAQRVTLVDHGVLKNFEMSRSPLVGFPHSNGHGRRQLGATPV
;
A
#
# COMPACT_ATOMS: atom_id res chain seq x y z
N MET A 1 -3.58 27.33 6.45
CA MET A 1 -3.72 26.67 5.12
C MET A 1 -4.29 27.70 4.15
N ARG A 2 -3.59 28.02 3.05
CA ARG A 2 -4.07 28.98 2.04
C ARG A 2 -5.03 28.26 1.08
N TYR A 3 -6.16 28.88 0.75
CA TYR A 3 -7.14 28.33 -0.19
C TYR A 3 -7.23 29.22 -1.44
N LEU A 4 -7.22 28.60 -2.61
CA LEU A 4 -7.51 29.27 -3.87
C LEU A 4 -8.99 29.03 -4.22
N LEU A 5 -9.82 30.07 -4.11
CA LEU A 5 -11.19 30.04 -4.60
C LEU A 5 -11.19 30.17 -6.12
N ILE A 6 -11.31 29.06 -6.84
CA ILE A 6 -11.54 29.07 -8.29
C ILE A 6 -13.03 29.33 -8.52
N ASN A 7 -13.39 30.59 -8.73
CA ASN A 7 -14.75 30.97 -9.09
C ASN A 7 -14.96 30.77 -10.61
N THR A 8 -15.29 29.54 -11.03
CA THR A 8 -15.82 29.32 -12.39
C THR A 8 -17.33 29.40 -12.34
N ASN A 9 -17.89 30.58 -12.63
CA ASN A 9 -19.13 30.73 -13.39
C ASN A 9 -19.49 32.20 -13.67
N ARG A 10 -19.69 32.54 -14.95
CA ARG A 10 -20.83 33.35 -15.45
C ARG A 10 -20.84 33.44 -16.99
N CYS A 11 -21.73 32.65 -17.61
CA CYS A 11 -22.54 32.96 -18.79
C CYS A 11 -23.42 31.71 -18.98
N GLY A 12 -24.72 31.69 -18.71
CA GLY A 12 -25.74 32.67 -19.02
C GLY A 12 -26.70 32.02 -20.03
N LEU A 13 -27.58 31.11 -19.57
CA LEU A 13 -28.67 30.59 -20.39
C LEU A 13 -30.00 30.68 -19.62
N THR A 14 -30.86 31.53 -20.16
CA THR A 14 -32.29 31.69 -19.90
C THR A 14 -33.04 30.37 -20.08
N ALA A 15 -33.79 29.96 -19.06
CA ALA A 15 -34.69 28.81 -19.13
C ALA A 15 -36.06 29.25 -19.69
N ILE A 16 -36.46 28.66 -20.81
CA ILE A 16 -37.84 28.65 -21.31
C ILE A 16 -38.47 27.34 -20.80
N PHE A 17 -39.54 27.45 -20.02
CA PHE A 17 -40.35 26.31 -19.58
C PHE A 17 -41.19 25.80 -20.75
N PHE A 18 -40.98 24.55 -21.16
CA PHE A 18 -41.99 23.74 -21.84
C PHE A 18 -42.11 22.42 -21.08
N GLY A 19 -43.30 22.18 -20.53
CA GLY A 19 -43.65 20.93 -19.88
C GLY A 19 -43.84 19.83 -20.91
N LEU A 20 -43.19 18.69 -20.68
CA LEU A 20 -43.56 17.42 -21.30
C LEU A 20 -43.47 16.32 -20.24
N SER A 21 -44.61 15.72 -19.93
CA SER A 21 -44.69 14.49 -19.15
C SER A 21 -43.88 13.39 -19.85
N LEU A 22 -42.98 12.73 -19.12
CA LEU A 22 -42.40 11.47 -19.57
C LEU A 22 -42.37 10.46 -18.41
N CYS A 23 -42.81 9.25 -18.74
CA CYS A 23 -43.02 8.11 -17.87
C CYS A 23 -41.81 7.74 -17.00
N VAL A 24 -42.08 7.44 -15.74
CA VAL A 24 -41.13 6.88 -14.78
C VAL A 24 -40.79 5.45 -15.19
N GLY A 25 -39.65 5.27 -15.87
CA GLY A 25 -38.98 3.99 -16.01
C GLY A 25 -38.01 3.80 -14.86
N LEU A 26 -38.27 2.83 -14.00
CA LEU A 26 -37.41 2.44 -12.87
C LEU A 26 -36.13 1.78 -13.42
N THR A 27 -35.10 2.55 -13.75
CA THR A 27 -33.77 2.01 -14.07
C THR A 27 -33.03 1.68 -12.77
N LEU A 28 -33.03 0.40 -12.40
CA LEU A 28 -32.09 -0.18 -11.44
C LEU A 28 -30.67 0.07 -11.94
N LEU A 29 -29.93 0.97 -11.28
CA LEU A 29 -28.48 1.11 -11.42
C LEU A 29 -27.83 -0.14 -10.81
N VAL A 30 -27.67 -1.18 -11.63
CA VAL A 30 -26.82 -2.31 -11.29
C VAL A 30 -25.38 -1.82 -11.39
N ALA A 31 -24.73 -1.63 -10.25
CA ALA A 31 -23.28 -1.41 -10.22
C ALA A 31 -22.60 -2.59 -10.94
N PRO A 32 -21.60 -2.34 -11.83
CA PRO A 32 -20.96 -3.42 -12.56
C PRO A 32 -20.33 -4.38 -11.55
N MET A 33 -20.75 -5.65 -11.58
CA MET A 33 -20.08 -6.71 -10.82
C MET A 33 -18.61 -6.72 -11.24
N ALA A 34 -17.71 -6.77 -10.27
CA ALA A 34 -16.28 -6.92 -10.49
C ALA A 34 -16.05 -8.12 -11.43
N GLN A 35 -15.65 -7.83 -12.66
CA GLN A 35 -15.32 -8.88 -13.61
C GLN A 35 -14.01 -9.50 -13.15
N ALA A 36 -14.07 -10.73 -12.65
CA ALA A 36 -12.90 -11.50 -12.29
C ALA A 36 -11.95 -11.53 -13.50
N TYR A 37 -10.76 -10.95 -13.34
CA TYR A 37 -9.74 -11.00 -14.39
C TYR A 37 -9.41 -12.48 -14.66
N PRO A 38 -9.21 -12.86 -15.94
CA PRO A 38 -8.79 -14.21 -16.26
C PRO A 38 -7.50 -14.53 -15.48
N PRO A 39 -7.36 -15.74 -14.92
CA PRO A 39 -6.15 -16.12 -14.21
C PRO A 39 -4.95 -16.00 -15.17
N ASP A 40 -3.83 -15.48 -14.66
CA ASP A 40 -2.61 -15.39 -15.48
C ASP A 40 -2.22 -16.79 -15.98
N ALA A 41 -1.56 -16.84 -17.14
CA ALA A 41 -1.13 -18.11 -17.72
C ALA A 41 -0.19 -18.85 -16.74
N PRO A 42 -0.34 -20.19 -16.57
CA PRO A 42 0.49 -20.95 -15.64
C PRO A 42 1.96 -20.85 -16.04
N ALA A 43 2.81 -20.46 -15.08
CA ALA A 43 4.24 -20.25 -15.32
C ALA A 43 5.08 -21.41 -14.76
N LYS A 44 6.34 -21.47 -15.20
CA LYS A 44 7.31 -22.43 -14.66
C LYS A 44 7.72 -22.00 -13.25
N ARG A 45 7.72 -22.96 -12.31
CA ARG A 45 8.21 -22.75 -10.94
C ARG A 45 9.70 -22.36 -10.96
N SER A 46 10.03 -21.28 -10.26
CA SER A 46 11.41 -20.80 -10.10
C SER A 46 12.26 -21.78 -9.26
N PRO A 47 13.53 -22.04 -9.63
CA PRO A 47 14.48 -22.75 -8.78
C PRO A 47 14.63 -22.14 -7.39
N LEU A 48 14.52 -20.82 -7.27
CA LEU A 48 14.60 -20.12 -5.98
C LEU A 48 13.40 -20.46 -5.08
N LEU A 49 12.19 -20.55 -5.66
CA LEU A 49 11.01 -20.95 -4.90
C LEU A 49 11.14 -22.40 -4.40
N ALA A 50 11.73 -23.29 -5.20
CA ALA A 50 12.04 -24.65 -4.76
C ALA A 50 13.10 -24.66 -3.65
N ALA A 51 14.13 -23.80 -3.73
CA ALA A 51 15.15 -23.65 -2.71
C ALA A 51 14.56 -23.15 -1.37
N LEU A 52 13.68 -22.15 -1.41
CA LEU A 52 12.96 -21.66 -0.24
C LEU A 52 12.12 -22.77 0.42
N GLN A 53 11.39 -23.55 -0.37
CA GLN A 53 10.58 -24.67 0.12
C GLN A 53 11.44 -25.74 0.80
N ALA A 54 12.55 -26.15 0.16
CA ALA A 54 13.45 -27.16 0.72
C ALA A 54 14.08 -26.70 2.05
N GLU A 55 14.44 -25.41 2.14
CA GLU A 55 14.96 -24.87 3.39
C GLU A 55 13.88 -24.75 4.48
N MET A 56 12.64 -24.45 4.10
CA MET A 56 11.52 -24.37 5.02
C MET A 56 11.23 -25.72 5.68
N GLU A 57 11.19 -26.79 4.90
CA GLU A 57 10.99 -28.16 5.40
C GLU A 57 12.09 -28.56 6.38
N ARG A 58 13.35 -28.22 6.06
CA ARG A 58 14.49 -28.48 6.93
C ARG A 58 14.39 -27.70 8.24
N SER A 59 14.08 -26.40 8.16
CA SER A 59 13.95 -25.53 9.33
C SER A 59 12.78 -25.94 10.21
N MET A 60 11.60 -26.24 9.67
CA MET A 60 10.45 -26.72 10.45
C MET A 60 10.76 -28.03 11.18
N LYS A 61 11.44 -28.97 10.53
CA LYS A 61 11.86 -30.23 11.16
C LYS A 61 12.79 -30.01 12.36
N THR A 62 13.63 -28.98 12.30
CA THR A 62 14.66 -28.71 13.32
C THR A 62 14.14 -27.80 14.43
N LEU A 63 13.51 -26.69 14.06
CA LEU A 63 13.07 -25.61 14.95
C LEU A 63 11.68 -25.87 15.54
N GLY A 64 10.81 -26.60 14.82
CA GLY A 64 9.52 -27.03 15.35
C GLY A 64 9.65 -28.08 16.47
N ALA A 65 10.83 -28.68 16.64
CA ALA A 65 11.14 -29.62 17.71
C ALA A 65 11.90 -28.97 18.90
N GLN A 66 12.18 -27.68 18.84
CA GLN A 66 12.82 -26.95 19.95
C GLN A 66 11.81 -26.57 21.03
N ASP A 67 12.30 -26.06 22.16
CA ASP A 67 11.48 -25.46 23.22
C ASP A 67 11.96 -24.02 23.49
N PRO A 68 11.17 -22.99 23.15
CA PRO A 68 9.81 -23.06 22.59
C PRO A 68 9.80 -23.47 21.10
N PRO A 69 8.77 -24.22 20.64
CA PRO A 69 8.73 -24.67 19.24
C PRO A 69 8.44 -23.50 18.30
N ALA A 70 9.16 -23.46 17.18
CA ALA A 70 8.75 -22.64 16.03
C ALA A 70 7.50 -23.27 15.39
N TYR A 71 6.35 -22.62 15.55
CA TYR A 71 5.08 -23.16 15.06
C TYR A 71 4.70 -22.62 13.67
N TYR A 72 5.34 -21.52 13.25
CA TYR A 72 5.17 -20.94 11.92
C TYR A 72 6.51 -20.38 11.39
N LEU A 73 6.76 -20.65 10.11
CA LEU A 73 7.81 -20.03 9.30
C LEU A 73 7.22 -19.46 8.01
N GLY A 74 7.70 -18.31 7.58
CA GLY A 74 7.40 -17.71 6.28
C GLY A 74 8.65 -17.10 5.67
N TYR A 75 8.93 -17.38 4.39
CA TYR A 75 10.05 -16.79 3.65
C TYR A 75 9.53 -16.02 2.45
N THR A 76 10.01 -14.80 2.27
CA THR A 76 9.67 -13.95 1.13
C THR A 76 10.95 -13.45 0.48
N ILE A 77 11.10 -13.68 -0.82
CA ILE A 77 12.11 -13.00 -1.64
C ILE A 77 11.41 -11.95 -2.49
N THR A 78 11.95 -10.74 -2.45
CA THR A 78 11.55 -9.61 -3.29
C THR A 78 12.73 -9.22 -4.19
N ASP A 79 12.63 -9.54 -5.49
CA ASP A 79 13.60 -9.15 -6.52
C ASP A 79 13.06 -7.91 -7.25
N THR A 80 13.78 -6.80 -7.15
CA THR A 80 13.36 -5.52 -7.73
C THR A 80 14.38 -5.02 -8.73
N GLN A 81 13.92 -4.78 -9.96
CA GLN A 81 14.62 -3.97 -10.95
C GLN A 81 13.98 -2.57 -10.95
N ARG A 82 14.80 -1.53 -10.87
CA ARG A 82 14.34 -0.14 -10.83
C ARG A 82 15.20 0.75 -11.70
N VAL A 83 14.53 1.55 -12.53
CA VAL A 83 15.12 2.63 -13.31
C VAL A 83 14.58 3.94 -12.76
N ASP A 84 15.47 4.91 -12.50
CA ASP A 84 15.13 6.24 -12.05
C ASP A 84 15.84 7.28 -12.93
N VAL A 85 15.07 8.25 -13.43
CA VAL A 85 15.59 9.42 -14.14
C VAL A 85 14.95 10.65 -13.53
N SER A 86 15.75 11.52 -12.91
CA SER A 86 15.25 12.74 -12.28
C SER A 86 16.04 13.96 -12.69
N GLY A 87 15.38 15.11 -12.68
CA GLY A 87 15.96 16.37 -13.08
C GLY A 87 15.27 17.54 -12.41
N SER A 88 16.00 18.64 -12.36
CA SER A 88 15.56 19.89 -11.76
C SER A 88 16.05 21.05 -12.58
N ASN A 89 15.18 22.05 -12.75
CA ASN A 89 15.42 23.27 -13.48
C ASN A 89 16.18 23.01 -14.79
N GLY A 90 15.62 22.22 -15.71
CA GLY A 90 16.25 21.92 -17.01
C GLY A 90 17.55 21.09 -17.00
N ALA A 91 18.03 20.65 -15.84
CA ALA A 91 19.23 19.83 -15.71
C ALA A 91 18.88 18.44 -15.15
N LEU A 92 19.75 17.46 -15.43
CA LEU A 92 19.61 16.10 -14.90
C LEU A 92 20.23 16.05 -13.49
N LEU A 93 19.54 15.40 -12.55
CA LEU A 93 20.02 15.13 -11.20
C LEU A 93 20.47 13.67 -11.05
N ASN A 94 19.71 12.73 -11.62
CA ASN A 94 20.02 11.30 -11.56
C ASN A 94 19.58 10.59 -12.86
N SER A 95 20.34 9.58 -13.27
CA SER A 95 19.94 8.59 -14.27
C SER A 95 20.59 7.26 -13.89
N SER A 96 19.81 6.37 -13.29
CA SER A 96 20.32 5.13 -12.70
C SER A 96 19.42 3.95 -13.06
N GLU A 97 20.03 2.77 -13.03
CA GLU A 97 19.35 1.49 -13.06
C GLU A 97 19.95 0.65 -11.92
N THR A 98 19.08 0.01 -11.15
CA THR A 98 19.45 -0.81 -10.00
C THR A 98 18.68 -2.11 -10.03
N ARG A 99 19.32 -3.16 -9.53
CA ARG A 99 18.67 -4.42 -9.20
C ARG A 99 19.08 -4.84 -7.81
N ASN A 100 18.11 -5.19 -6.99
CA ASN A 100 18.37 -5.75 -5.67
C ASN A 100 17.45 -6.95 -5.43
N ARG A 101 17.88 -7.82 -4.52
CA ARG A 101 17.08 -8.96 -4.07
C ARG A 101 17.18 -9.04 -2.56
N TRP A 102 16.02 -8.97 -1.93
CA TRP A 102 15.89 -9.00 -0.48
C TRP A 102 15.20 -10.29 -0.05
N LEU A 103 15.68 -10.87 1.03
CA LEU A 103 15.05 -11.97 1.74
C LEU A 103 14.48 -11.45 3.06
N GLU A 104 13.26 -11.84 3.34
CA GLU A 104 12.59 -11.62 4.61
C GLU A 104 12.13 -12.94 5.18
N VAL A 105 12.44 -13.15 6.45
CA VAL A 105 12.10 -14.35 7.20
C VAL A 105 11.20 -13.97 8.37
N SER A 106 10.05 -14.64 8.46
CA SER A 106 9.16 -14.61 9.61
C SER A 106 9.29 -15.93 10.35
N VAL A 107 9.59 -15.87 11.64
CA VAL A 107 9.58 -17.01 12.55
C VAL A 107 8.67 -16.65 13.70
N ARG A 108 7.74 -17.54 14.05
CA ARG A 108 6.92 -17.41 15.24
C ARG A 108 7.09 -18.61 16.16
N THR A 109 7.22 -18.37 17.45
CA THR A 109 7.39 -19.38 18.50
C THR A 109 6.22 -19.35 19.49
N GLY A 110 5.83 -20.49 20.03
CA GLY A 110 4.66 -20.59 20.92
C GLY A 110 3.45 -21.18 20.19
N SER A 111 2.37 -20.42 20.06
CA SER A 111 1.14 -20.90 19.43
C SER A 111 0.34 -19.77 18.80
N TYR A 112 -0.60 -20.09 17.91
CA TYR A 112 -1.53 -19.12 17.32
C TYR A 112 -2.29 -18.26 18.35
N ASN A 113 -2.53 -18.78 19.57
CA ASN A 113 -3.23 -18.04 20.62
C ASN A 113 -2.32 -17.07 21.38
N LEU A 114 -1.07 -17.46 21.60
CA LEU A 114 -0.07 -16.67 22.33
C LEU A 114 1.31 -16.99 21.76
N ASP A 115 1.95 -16.00 21.15
CA ASP A 115 3.28 -16.12 20.56
C ASP A 115 4.22 -14.94 20.88
N ASP A 116 5.39 -14.93 20.25
CA ASP A 116 6.44 -13.92 20.41
C ASP A 116 6.03 -12.51 19.96
N THR A 117 4.88 -12.37 19.29
CA THR A 117 4.37 -11.09 18.78
C THR A 117 3.31 -10.47 19.70
N HIS A 118 2.94 -11.15 20.79
CA HIS A 118 1.97 -10.64 21.75
C HIS A 118 2.37 -9.26 22.27
N LYS A 119 1.45 -8.30 22.19
CA LYS A 119 1.70 -6.95 22.72
C LYS A 119 1.64 -6.97 24.24
N VAL A 120 2.69 -6.45 24.90
CA VAL A 120 2.76 -6.32 26.36
C VAL A 120 2.99 -4.85 26.70
N GLY A 121 1.95 -4.19 27.23
CA GLY A 121 1.96 -2.74 27.48
C GLY A 121 2.08 -1.93 26.19
N GLU A 122 2.84 -0.82 26.22
CA GLU A 122 3.11 0.04 25.05
C GLU A 122 4.25 -0.51 24.15
N ARG A 123 4.86 -1.64 24.51
CA ARG A 123 5.98 -2.21 23.74
C ARG A 123 5.47 -3.14 22.65
N GLN A 124 5.54 -2.68 21.42
CA GLN A 124 5.49 -3.56 20.27
C GLN A 124 6.89 -4.15 20.04
N MET A 125 7.05 -5.45 20.23
CA MET A 125 8.27 -6.13 19.81
C MET A 125 8.26 -6.24 18.28
N GLN A 126 9.32 -5.77 17.64
CA GLN A 126 9.46 -5.89 16.19
C GLN A 126 9.57 -7.38 15.86
N SER A 127 8.57 -7.91 15.15
CA SER A 127 8.55 -9.29 14.69
C SER A 127 8.96 -9.36 13.21
N GLY A 128 9.85 -10.31 12.91
CA GLY A 128 10.33 -10.57 11.56
C GLY A 128 11.68 -9.91 11.23
N SER A 129 12.30 -10.41 10.16
CA SER A 129 13.57 -9.92 9.66
C SER A 129 13.47 -8.46 9.16
N PRO A 130 14.48 -7.61 9.41
CA PRO A 130 14.57 -6.28 8.80
C PRO A 130 14.80 -6.33 7.26
N GLY A 131 14.85 -7.52 6.68
CA GLY A 131 15.26 -7.75 5.30
C GLY A 131 16.79 -7.87 5.20
N VAL A 132 17.25 -8.92 4.53
CA VAL A 132 18.68 -9.12 4.23
C VAL A 132 18.91 -9.22 2.74
N SER A 133 19.98 -8.61 2.26
CA SER A 133 20.37 -8.72 0.85
C SER A 133 20.84 -10.15 0.56
N VAL A 134 20.36 -10.73 -0.54
CA VAL A 134 20.73 -12.06 -1.00
C VAL A 134 21.24 -12.04 -2.44
N PRO A 135 22.00 -13.06 -2.88
CA PRO A 135 22.61 -13.06 -4.21
C PRO A 135 21.60 -12.92 -5.36
N LEU A 136 22.02 -12.20 -6.40
CA LEU A 136 21.27 -12.06 -7.65
C LEU A 136 21.42 -13.27 -8.56
N ASP A 137 22.49 -14.06 -8.38
CA ASP A 137 22.70 -15.33 -9.07
C ASP A 137 21.71 -16.37 -8.55
N ASP A 138 21.14 -17.15 -9.48
CA ASP A 138 20.12 -18.13 -9.14
C ASP A 138 20.72 -19.47 -8.68
N ASP A 139 21.66 -19.42 -7.74
CA ASP A 139 22.26 -20.60 -7.09
C ASP A 139 21.43 -21.03 -5.87
N PRO A 140 20.76 -22.20 -5.93
CA PRO A 140 19.91 -22.68 -4.84
C PRO A 140 20.67 -22.90 -3.52
N GLU A 141 21.90 -23.40 -3.56
CA GLU A 141 22.63 -23.76 -2.34
C GLU A 141 23.14 -22.51 -1.61
N VAL A 142 23.58 -21.49 -2.36
CA VAL A 142 23.94 -20.21 -1.78
C VAL A 142 22.73 -19.51 -1.18
N LEU A 143 21.58 -19.53 -1.86
CA LEU A 143 20.35 -18.95 -1.32
C LEU A 143 19.90 -19.67 -0.05
N ARG A 144 19.89 -21.00 -0.04
CA ARG A 144 19.49 -21.80 1.14
C ARG A 144 20.35 -21.49 2.36
N ARG A 145 21.65 -21.28 2.18
CA ARG A 145 22.55 -20.85 3.26
C ARG A 145 22.14 -19.49 3.84
N ALA A 146 21.79 -18.52 3.00
CA ALA A 146 21.34 -17.20 3.45
C ALA A 146 20.01 -17.29 4.22
N VAL A 147 19.07 -18.09 3.70
CA VAL A 147 17.78 -18.37 4.34
C VAL A 147 17.96 -19.03 5.70
N TRP A 148 18.81 -20.05 5.79
CA TRP A 148 19.13 -20.70 7.06
C TRP A 148 19.68 -19.72 8.10
N LEU A 149 20.69 -18.93 7.72
CA LEU A 149 21.37 -18.01 8.65
C LEU A 149 20.38 -16.99 9.22
N GLU A 150 19.53 -16.42 8.37
CA GLU A 150 18.52 -15.47 8.82
C GLU A 150 17.42 -16.16 9.63
N THR A 151 17.01 -17.39 9.27
CA THR A 151 16.03 -18.16 10.05
C THR A 151 16.53 -18.45 11.46
N ASP A 152 17.78 -18.86 11.62
CA ASP A 152 18.38 -19.12 12.95
C ASP A 152 18.40 -17.85 13.81
N LYS A 153 18.77 -16.71 13.22
CA LYS A 153 18.75 -15.41 13.89
C LYS A 153 17.33 -15.01 14.33
N GLN A 154 16.35 -15.13 13.43
CA GLN A 154 14.97 -14.76 13.72
C GLN A 154 14.32 -15.70 14.74
N TYR A 155 14.64 -17.00 14.71
CA TYR A 155 14.19 -17.95 15.73
C TYR A 155 14.66 -17.55 17.13
N ARG A 156 15.95 -17.22 17.31
CA ARG A 156 16.48 -16.80 18.61
C ARG A 156 15.81 -15.52 19.13
N ALA A 157 15.53 -14.57 18.23
CA ALA A 157 14.82 -13.34 18.58
C ALA A 157 13.37 -13.62 19.03
N ALA A 158 12.66 -14.48 18.29
CA ALA A 158 11.30 -14.92 18.63
C ALA A 158 11.26 -15.68 19.97
N GLU A 159 12.19 -16.62 20.18
CA GLU A 159 12.35 -17.34 21.45
C GLU A 159 12.55 -16.38 22.63
N GLU A 160 13.49 -15.43 22.51
CA GLU A 160 13.75 -14.44 23.56
C GLU A 160 12.52 -13.57 23.85
N ALA A 161 11.81 -13.14 22.80
CA ALA A 161 10.59 -12.36 22.92
C ALA A 161 9.47 -13.15 23.63
N LEU A 162 9.23 -14.40 23.26
CA LEU A 162 8.23 -15.25 23.91
C LEU A 162 8.54 -15.50 25.39
N ILE A 163 9.81 -15.74 25.73
CA ILE A 163 10.24 -15.90 27.13
C ILE A 163 9.93 -14.63 27.94
N LYS A 164 10.21 -13.45 27.38
CA LYS A 164 9.89 -12.16 28.02
C LYS A 164 8.38 -11.98 28.21
N ILE A 165 7.57 -12.32 27.20
CA ILE A 165 6.12 -12.26 27.29
C ILE A 165 5.60 -13.18 28.40
N ARG A 166 6.00 -14.46 28.39
CA ARG A 166 5.54 -15.45 29.40
C ARG A 166 5.97 -15.13 30.83
N THR A 167 7.11 -14.47 31.00
CA THR A 167 7.62 -14.07 32.33
C THR A 167 7.18 -12.68 32.77
N GLY A 168 6.60 -11.89 31.85
CA GLY A 168 6.09 -10.55 32.11
C GLY A 168 4.92 -10.56 33.09
N LYS A 169 4.94 -9.62 34.05
CA LYS A 169 3.84 -9.46 35.03
C LYS A 169 2.55 -8.92 34.39
N GLU A 170 2.66 -8.23 33.27
CA GLU A 170 1.56 -7.55 32.56
C GLU A 170 0.65 -8.50 31.78
N VAL A 171 1.15 -9.66 31.32
CA VAL A 171 0.31 -10.73 30.73
C VAL A 171 -0.71 -11.27 31.75
N LYS A 172 -0.53 -11.01 33.05
CA LYS A 172 -1.49 -11.43 34.09
C LYS A 172 -2.65 -10.44 34.29
N VAL A 173 -2.69 -9.34 33.53
CA VAL A 173 -3.77 -8.34 33.54
C VAL A 173 -4.44 -8.31 32.17
N GLU A 174 -4.94 -9.46 31.72
CA GLU A 174 -5.74 -9.56 30.50
C GLU A 174 -7.07 -8.82 30.70
N THR A 175 -7.31 -7.76 29.93
CA THR A 175 -8.64 -7.19 29.77
C THR A 175 -9.46 -8.09 28.82
N ALA A 176 -10.79 -8.04 28.89
CA ALA A 176 -11.66 -8.87 28.03
C ALA A 176 -11.44 -8.64 26.50
N GLU A 177 -10.80 -7.53 26.13
CA GLU A 177 -10.40 -7.15 24.77
C GLU A 177 -9.07 -7.83 24.32
N SER A 178 -8.33 -8.44 25.24
CA SER A 178 -7.06 -9.16 25.04
C SER A 178 -7.22 -10.64 24.63
N ASN A 179 -8.45 -11.09 24.36
CA ASN A 179 -8.75 -12.52 24.14
C ASN A 179 -8.66 -12.98 22.68
N ALA A 180 -8.33 -12.09 21.74
CA ALA A 180 -8.12 -12.52 20.36
C ALA A 180 -6.78 -13.26 20.24
N PRO A 181 -6.69 -14.34 19.44
CA PRO A 181 -5.42 -15.00 19.14
C PRO A 181 -4.38 -13.99 18.60
N ASP A 182 -3.09 -14.27 18.78
CA ASP A 182 -2.02 -13.43 18.23
C ASP A 182 -1.89 -13.57 16.71
N PHE A 183 -2.23 -14.74 16.17
CA PHE A 183 -2.11 -15.05 14.75
C PHE A 183 -3.26 -15.93 14.25
N SER A 184 -3.85 -15.61 13.08
CA SER A 184 -4.84 -16.49 12.45
C SER A 184 -4.19 -17.66 11.71
N ARG A 185 -4.93 -18.75 11.54
CA ARG A 185 -4.65 -19.78 10.52
C ARG A 185 -5.41 -19.46 9.25
N GLU A 186 -4.73 -19.55 8.12
CA GLU A 186 -5.31 -19.25 6.81
C GLU A 186 -5.24 -20.45 5.86
N GLN A 187 -6.10 -20.45 4.85
CA GLN A 187 -6.09 -21.50 3.84
C GLN A 187 -4.86 -21.36 2.93
N PRO A 188 -4.05 -22.41 2.74
CA PRO A 188 -2.86 -22.33 1.91
C PRO A 188 -3.20 -22.00 0.46
N ARG A 189 -2.35 -21.19 -0.16
CA ARG A 189 -2.49 -20.79 -1.56
C ARG A 189 -1.26 -21.19 -2.36
N VAL A 190 -1.49 -21.82 -3.50
CA VAL A 190 -0.46 -22.11 -4.48
C VAL A 190 -0.75 -21.30 -5.73
N TYR A 191 0.14 -20.38 -6.05
CA TYR A 191 0.05 -19.55 -7.24
C TYR A 191 1.43 -19.40 -7.89
N ILE A 192 1.56 -19.92 -9.11
CA ILE A 192 2.82 -19.85 -9.88
C ILE A 192 2.55 -19.04 -11.16
N GLY A 193 2.58 -17.73 -11.00
CA GLY A 193 2.45 -16.74 -12.06
C GLY A 193 3.78 -16.39 -12.72
N PRO A 194 3.73 -15.63 -13.82
CA PRO A 194 4.92 -15.21 -14.54
C PRO A 194 5.77 -14.25 -13.71
N GLN A 195 7.08 -14.37 -13.86
CA GLN A 195 8.01 -13.33 -13.42
C GLN A 195 8.10 -12.24 -14.49
N VAL A 196 8.35 -11.02 -14.07
CA VAL A 196 8.42 -9.83 -14.92
C VAL A 196 9.81 -9.20 -14.86
N SER A 197 10.17 -8.48 -15.91
CA SER A 197 11.41 -7.70 -15.99
C SER A 197 11.17 -6.45 -16.81
N ILE A 198 11.98 -5.42 -16.59
CA ILE A 198 11.95 -4.21 -17.40
C ILE A 198 13.27 -4.03 -18.17
N SER A 199 13.18 -3.40 -19.35
CA SER A 199 14.32 -2.87 -20.07
C SER A 199 13.91 -1.50 -20.59
N VAL A 200 14.52 -0.45 -20.03
CA VAL A 200 14.14 0.94 -20.31
C VAL A 200 15.33 1.68 -20.89
N ASP A 201 15.20 2.18 -22.11
CA ASP A 201 16.13 3.18 -22.62
C ASP A 201 15.91 4.50 -21.85
N ARG A 202 16.92 4.91 -21.10
CA ARG A 202 16.88 6.11 -20.27
C ARG A 202 17.07 7.39 -21.07
N THR A 203 17.66 7.32 -22.26
CA THR A 203 18.04 8.50 -23.06
C THR A 203 16.85 9.40 -23.40
N PRO A 204 15.69 8.88 -23.86
CA PRO A 204 14.51 9.69 -24.10
C PRO A 204 13.95 10.31 -22.82
N TRP A 205 13.98 9.57 -21.71
CA TRP A 205 13.51 10.05 -20.42
C TRP A 205 14.39 11.16 -19.85
N GLU A 206 15.71 11.10 -20.04
CA GLU A 206 16.62 12.18 -19.65
C GLU A 206 16.32 13.47 -20.43
N ALA A 207 15.99 13.36 -21.72
CA ALA A 207 15.59 14.51 -22.54
C ALA A 207 14.24 15.08 -22.07
N LYS A 208 13.24 14.21 -21.85
CA LYS A 208 11.90 14.59 -21.37
C LYS A 208 11.95 15.27 -20.01
N VAL A 209 12.64 14.67 -19.04
CA VAL A 209 12.80 15.22 -17.69
C VAL A 209 13.43 16.61 -17.74
N ARG A 210 14.51 16.81 -18.52
CA ARG A 210 15.10 18.15 -18.73
C ARG A 210 14.08 19.13 -19.34
N ALA A 211 13.29 18.70 -20.32
CA ALA A 211 12.30 19.56 -20.96
C ALA A 211 11.17 19.97 -20.00
N TYR A 212 10.59 19.01 -19.27
CA TYR A 212 9.50 19.21 -18.31
C TYR A 212 9.93 20.13 -17.16
N THR A 213 11.03 19.82 -16.49
CA THR A 213 11.50 20.69 -15.40
C THR A 213 11.96 22.08 -15.89
N LYS A 214 12.36 22.24 -17.16
CA LYS A 214 12.65 23.56 -17.74
C LYS A 214 11.38 24.41 -17.92
N ALA A 215 10.25 23.82 -18.27
CA ALA A 215 9.00 24.54 -18.55
C ALA A 215 8.49 25.31 -17.32
N PHE A 216 8.73 24.81 -16.11
CA PHE A 216 8.38 25.51 -14.87
C PHE A 216 9.16 26.81 -14.63
N ARG A 217 10.32 27.01 -15.26
CA ARG A 217 11.14 28.25 -15.11
C ARG A 217 10.45 29.51 -15.62
N GLU A 218 9.37 29.36 -16.40
CA GLU A 218 8.58 30.50 -16.88
C GLU A 218 7.90 31.27 -15.75
N SER A 219 7.75 30.67 -14.56
CA SER A 219 7.15 31.33 -13.39
C SER A 219 8.19 31.70 -12.35
N ALA A 220 8.28 32.99 -12.01
CA ALA A 220 9.11 33.47 -10.91
C ALA A 220 8.60 33.03 -9.51
N ALA A 221 7.35 32.54 -9.42
CA ALA A 221 6.79 32.02 -8.17
C ALA A 221 7.28 30.60 -7.86
N ILE A 222 7.77 29.87 -8.87
CA ILE A 222 8.34 28.53 -8.72
C ILE A 222 9.83 28.70 -8.41
N ILE A 223 10.22 28.34 -7.19
CA ILE A 223 11.61 28.41 -6.73
C ILE A 223 12.34 27.08 -6.88
N ASN A 224 11.60 25.98 -6.96
CA ASN A 224 12.14 24.65 -7.19
C ASN A 224 11.16 23.83 -8.03
N SER A 225 11.70 23.02 -8.94
CA SER A 225 10.95 22.05 -9.72
C SER A 225 11.76 20.77 -9.84
N ILE A 226 11.11 19.63 -9.63
CA ILE A 226 11.70 18.30 -9.77
C ILE A 226 10.73 17.47 -10.60
N VAL A 227 11.26 16.79 -11.61
CA VAL A 227 10.52 15.79 -12.38
C VAL A 227 11.26 14.48 -12.27
N THR A 228 10.54 13.43 -11.89
CA THR A 228 11.10 12.09 -11.68
C THR A 228 10.30 11.08 -12.49
N PHE A 229 10.96 10.44 -13.45
CA PHE A 229 10.49 9.21 -14.06
C PHE A 229 11.05 8.01 -13.30
N SER A 230 10.18 7.06 -12.98
CA SER A 230 10.59 5.76 -12.44
C SER A 230 9.87 4.60 -13.11
N ALA A 231 10.60 3.52 -13.35
CA ALA A 231 10.06 2.25 -13.80
C ALA A 231 10.53 1.15 -12.83
N GLN A 232 9.64 0.23 -12.48
CA GLN A 232 9.98 -0.85 -11.56
C GLN A 232 9.32 -2.16 -12.00
N ALA A 233 10.11 -3.22 -12.09
CA ALA A 233 9.64 -4.61 -12.06
C ALA A 233 9.96 -5.20 -10.69
N GLN A 234 8.94 -5.77 -10.05
CA GLN A 234 9.08 -6.45 -8.76
C GLN A 234 8.56 -7.87 -8.89
N ASN A 235 9.38 -8.84 -8.50
CA ASN A 235 9.00 -10.25 -8.40
C ASN A 235 8.98 -10.67 -6.94
N VAL A 236 7.91 -11.33 -6.53
CA VAL A 236 7.75 -11.89 -5.19
C VAL A 236 7.75 -13.41 -5.28
N LEU A 237 8.58 -14.04 -4.46
CA LEU A 237 8.59 -15.50 -4.24
C LEU A 237 8.34 -15.74 -2.75
N GLN A 238 7.24 -16.38 -2.40
CA GLN A 238 6.87 -16.59 -1.01
C GLN A 238 6.55 -18.06 -0.75
N VAL A 239 7.00 -18.56 0.40
CA VAL A 239 6.59 -19.87 0.93
C VAL A 239 6.24 -19.73 2.41
N SER A 240 5.33 -20.57 2.91
CA SER A 240 5.04 -20.68 4.34
C SER A 240 4.94 -22.12 4.82
N SER A 241 5.20 -22.33 6.11
CA SER A 241 5.11 -23.63 6.77
C SER A 241 3.69 -24.21 6.78
N GLU A 242 2.69 -23.39 6.47
CA GLU A 242 1.31 -23.79 6.25
C GLU A 242 1.04 -24.24 4.81
N SER A 243 2.08 -24.38 3.97
CA SER A 243 2.04 -24.84 2.57
C SER A 243 1.64 -23.78 1.53
N THR A 244 1.62 -22.49 1.87
CA THR A 244 1.49 -21.43 0.86
C THR A 244 2.75 -21.39 -0.01
N GLN A 245 2.57 -21.23 -1.33
CA GLN A 245 3.64 -21.05 -2.32
C GLN A 245 3.19 -20.04 -3.38
N LEU A 246 3.77 -18.85 -3.38
CA LEU A 246 3.44 -17.78 -4.30
C LEU A 246 4.65 -17.39 -5.15
N GLN A 247 4.41 -17.17 -6.43
CA GLN A 247 5.34 -16.58 -7.38
C GLN A 247 4.54 -15.66 -8.30
N TYR A 248 4.86 -14.37 -8.30
CA TYR A 248 4.21 -13.40 -9.17
C TYR A 248 5.09 -12.17 -9.38
N GLY A 249 4.80 -11.42 -10.44
CA GLY A 249 5.49 -10.20 -10.80
C GLY A 249 4.54 -9.05 -11.09
N GLN A 250 4.98 -7.83 -10.76
CA GLN A 250 4.27 -6.59 -11.07
C GLN A 250 5.21 -5.56 -11.69
N ILE A 251 4.72 -4.83 -12.68
CA ILE A 251 5.40 -3.69 -13.28
C ILE A 251 4.63 -2.43 -12.95
N ARG A 252 5.34 -1.37 -12.57
CA ARG A 252 4.79 -0.03 -12.40
C ARG A 252 5.69 1.02 -13.01
N TYR A 253 5.09 2.04 -13.59
CA TYR A 253 5.74 3.24 -14.06
C TYR A 253 5.11 4.46 -13.41
N ARG A 254 5.93 5.45 -13.11
CA ARG A 254 5.50 6.74 -12.57
C ARG A 254 6.27 7.88 -13.21
N LEU A 255 5.56 8.93 -13.59
CA LEU A 255 6.13 10.26 -13.82
C LEU A 255 5.56 11.21 -12.77
N GLU A 256 6.42 11.61 -11.83
CA GLU A 256 6.09 12.53 -10.76
C GLU A 256 6.58 13.94 -11.12
N LEU A 257 5.68 14.91 -11.04
CA LEU A 257 5.96 16.33 -11.16
C LEU A 257 5.85 16.94 -9.76
N PHE A 258 6.89 17.66 -9.33
CA PHE A 258 6.91 18.42 -8.10
C PHE A 258 7.35 19.86 -8.37
N ILE A 259 6.61 20.82 -7.83
CA ILE A 259 7.01 22.23 -7.79
C ILE A 259 6.80 22.81 -6.41
N GLN A 260 7.67 23.76 -6.07
CA GLN A 260 7.62 24.48 -4.81
C GLN A 260 7.75 25.98 -5.06
N GLY A 261 6.99 26.74 -4.29
CA GLY A 261 7.04 28.20 -4.18
C GLY A 261 7.10 28.63 -2.71
N LYS A 262 7.30 29.93 -2.49
CA LYS A 262 7.28 30.52 -1.15
C LYS A 262 6.34 31.71 -1.13
N ALA A 263 5.38 31.69 -0.20
CA ALA A 263 4.48 32.81 0.01
C ALA A 263 5.20 33.97 0.73
N PRO A 264 4.67 35.22 0.66
CA PRO A 264 5.32 36.39 1.27
C PRO A 264 5.55 36.32 2.80
N ASP A 265 4.81 35.46 3.49
CA ASP A 265 4.94 35.18 4.93
C ASP A 265 6.02 34.12 5.25
N GLY A 266 6.68 33.58 4.22
CA GLY A 266 7.69 32.53 4.34
C GLY A 266 7.15 31.10 4.23
N MET A 267 5.82 30.89 4.16
CA MET A 267 5.21 29.56 4.05
C MET A 267 5.61 28.88 2.73
N ASP A 268 6.08 27.64 2.82
CA ASP A 268 6.33 26.81 1.64
C ASP A 268 5.00 26.34 1.06
N ILE A 269 4.88 26.45 -0.27
CA ILE A 269 3.72 26.01 -1.03
C ILE A 269 4.21 24.96 -2.02
N ASP A 270 3.70 23.74 -1.87
CA ASP A 270 4.12 22.59 -2.65
C ASP A 270 2.96 22.08 -3.50
N ARG A 271 3.27 21.64 -4.72
CA ARG A 271 2.29 20.98 -5.61
C ARG A 271 2.92 19.76 -6.26
N TYR A 272 2.09 18.72 -6.36
CA TYR A 272 2.46 17.42 -6.92
C TYR A 272 1.44 16.99 -7.96
N TYR A 273 1.92 16.28 -8.98
CA TYR A 273 1.06 15.54 -9.90
C TYR A 273 1.77 14.27 -10.37
N ASN A 274 1.07 13.14 -10.27
CA ASN A 274 1.59 11.84 -10.68
C ASN A 274 0.82 11.34 -11.90
N PHE A 275 1.56 10.85 -12.88
CA PHE A 275 1.06 9.93 -13.90
C PHE A 275 1.54 8.54 -13.52
N ASP A 276 0.61 7.60 -13.38
CA ASP A 276 0.86 6.23 -12.98
C ASP A 276 0.30 5.29 -14.03
N TRP A 277 1.08 4.29 -14.44
CA TRP A 277 0.62 3.30 -15.43
C TRP A 277 1.36 1.97 -15.29
N VAL A 278 0.78 0.89 -15.84
CA VAL A 278 1.38 -0.46 -15.78
C VAL A 278 1.83 -1.02 -17.13
N ASP A 279 1.15 -0.66 -18.24
CA ASP A 279 1.57 -1.06 -19.59
C ASP A 279 2.41 0.07 -20.22
N PRO A 280 3.67 -0.15 -20.62
CA PRO A 280 4.50 0.89 -21.24
C PRO A 280 3.86 1.55 -22.48
N LYS A 281 2.88 0.92 -23.14
CA LYS A 281 2.12 1.52 -24.25
C LYS A 281 1.17 2.63 -23.79
N GLU A 282 0.80 2.65 -22.52
CA GLU A 282 -0.05 3.67 -21.88
C GLU A 282 0.79 4.82 -21.29
N THR A 283 2.06 4.95 -21.69
CA THR A 283 2.93 6.07 -21.30
C THR A 283 2.24 7.40 -21.61
N PRO A 284 2.20 8.37 -20.65
CA PRO A 284 1.56 9.66 -20.86
C PRO A 284 2.21 10.42 -22.02
N ASP A 285 1.38 10.97 -22.90
CA ASP A 285 1.85 11.83 -23.98
C ASP A 285 2.34 13.19 -23.45
N ASP A 286 3.28 13.81 -24.17
CA ASP A 286 3.92 15.04 -23.72
C ASP A 286 2.92 16.20 -23.58
N LYS A 287 1.84 16.22 -24.38
CA LYS A 287 0.80 17.25 -24.31
C LYS A 287 0.02 17.17 -23.01
N ALA A 288 -0.29 15.95 -22.54
CA ALA A 288 -0.94 15.71 -21.26
C ALA A 288 -0.05 16.17 -20.09
N VAL A 289 1.27 15.89 -20.18
CA VAL A 289 2.23 16.36 -19.17
C VAL A 289 2.26 17.89 -19.12
N TYR A 290 2.44 18.57 -20.26
CA TYR A 290 2.46 20.04 -20.30
C TYR A 290 1.14 20.68 -19.84
N ALA A 291 -0.01 20.04 -20.09
CA ALA A 291 -1.30 20.50 -19.58
C ALA A 291 -1.38 20.42 -18.04
N ALA A 292 -0.86 19.34 -17.45
CA ALA A 292 -0.74 19.21 -16.00
C ALA A 292 0.22 20.25 -15.42
N GLU A 293 1.38 20.48 -16.05
CA GLU A 293 2.34 21.53 -15.65
C GLU A 293 1.71 22.92 -15.64
N ALA A 294 0.95 23.27 -16.68
CA ALA A 294 0.26 24.56 -16.76
C ALA A 294 -0.75 24.73 -15.62
N THR A 295 -1.46 23.67 -15.27
CA THR A 295 -2.43 23.64 -14.15
C THR A 295 -1.72 23.83 -12.81
N MET A 296 -0.67 23.03 -12.56
CA MET A 296 0.13 23.11 -11.34
C MET A 296 0.73 24.51 -11.14
N ARG A 297 1.31 25.10 -12.20
CA ARG A 297 1.87 26.46 -12.18
C ARG A 297 0.81 27.48 -11.80
N LYS A 298 -0.34 27.48 -12.49
CA LYS A 298 -1.43 28.42 -12.23
C LYS A 298 -1.90 28.36 -10.77
N GLU A 299 -2.08 27.15 -10.26
CA GLU A 299 -2.52 26.91 -8.89
C GLU A 299 -1.45 27.34 -7.87
N LEU A 300 -0.16 27.06 -8.12
CA LEU A 300 0.93 27.50 -7.24
C LEU A 300 1.01 29.04 -7.19
N GLU A 301 0.99 29.70 -8.35
CA GLU A 301 0.99 31.17 -8.44
C GLU A 301 -0.21 31.79 -7.72
N GLY A 302 -1.36 31.12 -7.80
CA GLY A 302 -2.56 31.50 -7.04
C GLY A 302 -2.35 31.35 -5.53
N LEU A 303 -1.84 30.21 -5.07
CA LEU A 303 -1.64 29.92 -3.65
C LEU A 303 -0.57 30.81 -3.00
N VAL A 304 0.52 31.12 -3.71
CA VAL A 304 1.55 32.07 -3.25
C VAL A 304 0.94 33.46 -2.99
N LYS A 305 -0.04 33.88 -3.79
CA LYS A 305 -0.73 35.17 -3.67
C LYS A 305 -1.95 35.13 -2.74
N ALA A 306 -2.52 33.96 -2.49
CA ALA A 306 -3.77 33.80 -1.74
C ALA A 306 -3.59 34.24 -0.28
N PRO A 307 -4.49 35.04 0.31
CA PRO A 307 -4.34 35.49 1.70
C PRO A 307 -4.31 34.31 2.67
N ILE A 308 -3.71 34.54 3.84
CA ILE A 308 -3.89 33.64 4.98
C ILE A 308 -5.34 33.81 5.45
N ASN A 309 -6.07 32.71 5.54
CA ASN A 309 -7.39 32.71 6.18
C ASN A 309 -7.22 32.41 7.67
N ASP A 310 -7.93 33.17 8.49
CA ASP A 310 -8.11 32.84 9.90
C ASP A 310 -8.84 31.50 10.04
N PRO A 311 -8.52 30.70 11.08
CA PRO A 311 -9.26 29.50 11.39
C PRO A 311 -10.75 29.82 11.56
N THR A 312 -11.59 29.20 10.74
CA THR A 312 -13.05 29.40 10.75
C THR A 312 -13.76 28.05 10.80
N VAL A 313 -14.91 28.03 11.49
CA VAL A 313 -15.83 26.89 11.49
C VAL A 313 -16.93 27.19 10.49
N GLY A 314 -17.07 26.34 9.46
CA GLY A 314 -18.05 26.54 8.41
C GLY A 314 -18.14 25.34 7.46
N PRO A 315 -19.11 25.36 6.54
CA PRO A 315 -19.24 24.29 5.55
C PRO A 315 -18.02 24.26 4.62
N ALA A 316 -17.51 23.05 4.37
CA ALA A 316 -16.43 22.81 3.42
C ALA A 316 -16.92 21.90 2.30
N LEU A 317 -16.62 22.27 1.06
CA LEU A 317 -16.83 21.41 -0.11
C LEU A 317 -15.49 20.76 -0.48
N LEU A 318 -15.39 19.45 -0.29
CA LEU A 318 -14.25 18.65 -0.73
C LEU A 318 -14.55 18.05 -2.10
N THR A 319 -13.63 18.21 -3.05
CA THR A 319 -13.81 17.73 -4.43
C THR A 319 -12.62 16.88 -4.89
N GLY A 320 -12.89 15.88 -5.72
CA GLY A 320 -11.85 15.07 -6.36
C GLY A 320 -10.91 14.40 -5.36
N ARG A 321 -9.60 14.50 -5.62
CA ARG A 321 -8.54 13.85 -4.81
C ARG A 321 -8.57 14.28 -3.33
N ALA A 322 -8.96 15.52 -3.04
CA ALA A 322 -9.02 16.02 -1.66
C ALA A 322 -10.11 15.30 -0.84
N ALA A 323 -11.25 14.96 -1.46
CA ALA A 323 -12.28 14.16 -0.79
C ALA A 323 -11.77 12.75 -0.50
N ALA A 324 -11.10 12.11 -1.47
CA ALA A 324 -10.54 10.77 -1.29
C ALA A 324 -9.52 10.72 -0.14
N VAL A 325 -8.57 11.66 -0.09
CA VAL A 325 -7.57 11.75 0.99
C VAL A 325 -8.25 12.00 2.33
N PHE A 326 -9.23 12.89 2.40
CA PHE A 326 -9.95 13.14 3.65
C PHE A 326 -10.58 11.85 4.22
N PHE A 327 -11.21 11.03 3.38
CA PHE A 327 -11.76 9.75 3.83
C PHE A 327 -10.66 8.75 4.23
N HIS A 328 -9.53 8.72 3.52
CA HIS A 328 -8.40 7.87 3.89
C HIS A 328 -7.87 8.21 5.29
N GLU A 329 -7.64 9.48 5.57
CA GLU A 329 -7.06 9.95 6.84
C GLU A 329 -8.04 9.89 8.01
N VAL A 330 -9.29 10.31 7.78
CA VAL A 330 -10.29 10.41 8.84
C VAL A 330 -10.90 9.04 9.14
N PHE A 331 -11.08 8.19 8.13
CA PHE A 331 -11.72 6.89 8.30
C PHE A 331 -10.79 5.70 8.04
N GLY A 332 -10.13 5.63 6.88
CA GLY A 332 -9.39 4.44 6.44
C GLY A 332 -8.42 3.90 7.50
N HIS A 333 -7.50 4.75 7.93
CA HIS A 333 -6.56 4.42 9.01
C HIS A 333 -7.23 3.97 10.32
N ARG A 334 -8.41 4.51 10.65
CA ARG A 334 -9.16 4.10 11.85
C ARG A 334 -9.93 2.79 11.67
N ALA A 335 -10.07 2.31 10.43
CA ALA A 335 -10.67 1.03 10.09
C ALA A 335 -9.63 -0.10 9.93
N GLU A 336 -8.34 0.19 10.13
CA GLU A 336 -7.28 -0.82 10.18
C GLU A 336 -7.41 -1.66 11.46
N GLY A 337 -7.40 -2.99 11.29
CA GLY A 337 -7.64 -3.95 12.37
C GLY A 337 -6.58 -3.90 13.46
N HIS A 338 -5.30 -3.77 13.09
CA HIS A 338 -4.21 -3.71 14.07
C HIS A 338 -4.33 -2.51 15.03
N ARG A 339 -4.88 -1.38 14.58
CA ARG A 339 -5.09 -0.19 15.42
C ARG A 339 -6.20 -0.37 16.44
N GLN A 340 -7.13 -1.29 16.20
CA GLN A 340 -8.18 -1.61 17.18
C GLN A 340 -7.63 -2.41 18.37
N LYS A 341 -6.46 -3.04 18.23
CA LYS A 341 -5.74 -3.73 19.32
C LYS A 341 -4.78 -2.83 20.09
N ASP A 342 -4.37 -1.73 19.50
CA ASP A 342 -3.30 -0.91 20.07
C ASP A 342 -3.88 0.11 21.06
N VAL A 343 -3.49 0.02 22.33
CA VAL A 343 -3.98 0.91 23.39
C VAL A 343 -3.44 2.34 23.28
N THR A 344 -2.37 2.54 22.52
CA THR A 344 -1.83 3.86 22.20
C THR A 344 -2.54 4.51 21.02
N GLU A 345 -3.29 3.72 20.25
CA GLU A 345 -4.15 4.20 19.17
C GLU A 345 -5.53 4.56 19.70
N GLY A 346 -6.27 5.36 18.92
CA GLY A 346 -7.57 5.88 19.34
C GLY A 346 -8.68 4.84 19.50
N GLN A 347 -8.46 3.58 19.09
CA GLN A 347 -9.42 2.45 19.12
C GLN A 347 -10.87 2.84 18.81
N THR A 348 -11.03 3.78 17.88
CA THR A 348 -12.24 4.61 17.81
C THR A 348 -13.48 3.77 17.46
N PHE A 349 -13.27 2.63 16.81
CA PHE A 349 -14.33 1.81 16.24
C PHE A 349 -14.45 0.40 16.84
N SER A 350 -13.57 0.00 17.77
CA SER A 350 -13.52 -1.37 18.34
C SER A 350 -14.87 -1.89 18.88
N LYS A 351 -15.76 -0.99 19.31
CA LYS A 351 -17.10 -1.32 19.85
C LYS A 351 -18.27 -0.86 18.99
N LYS A 352 -18.01 -0.35 17.79
CA LYS A 352 -19.01 0.31 16.94
C LYS A 352 -19.48 -0.54 15.76
N VAL A 353 -19.04 -1.80 15.68
CA VAL A 353 -19.48 -2.71 14.62
C VAL A 353 -20.98 -2.92 14.73
N GLY A 354 -21.70 -2.67 13.63
CA GLY A 354 -23.16 -2.69 13.59
C GLY A 354 -23.83 -1.36 13.97
N GLU A 355 -23.08 -0.35 14.41
CA GLU A 355 -23.60 0.98 14.71
C GLU A 355 -23.49 1.93 13.51
N GLU A 356 -24.39 2.91 13.44
CA GLU A 356 -24.29 4.04 12.52
C GLU A 356 -23.17 5.00 12.98
N ILE A 357 -22.13 5.15 12.16
CA ILE A 357 -20.96 6.00 12.41
C ILE A 357 -20.78 7.11 11.36
N LEU A 358 -21.51 7.01 10.25
CA LEU A 358 -21.55 7.98 9.16
C LEU A 358 -23.01 8.19 8.73
N PRO A 359 -23.33 9.31 8.05
CA PRO A 359 -24.65 9.50 7.44
C PRO A 359 -25.06 8.33 6.54
N SER A 360 -26.33 7.93 6.60
CA SER A 360 -26.88 6.75 5.90
C SER A 360 -26.76 6.74 4.37
N PHE A 361 -26.46 7.88 3.75
CA PHE A 361 -26.20 7.96 2.31
C PHE A 361 -24.75 7.58 1.92
N LEU A 362 -23.87 7.31 2.89
CA LEU A 362 -22.47 6.97 2.66
C LEU A 362 -22.20 5.48 2.89
N SER A 363 -21.47 4.88 1.95
CA SER A 363 -20.85 3.56 2.10
C SER A 363 -19.37 3.67 1.76
N ILE A 364 -18.54 2.89 2.44
CA ILE A 364 -17.09 2.85 2.24
C ILE A 364 -16.68 1.41 1.98
N VAL A 365 -15.97 1.21 0.89
CA VAL A 365 -15.44 -0.08 0.46
C VAL A 365 -13.98 0.08 0.13
N ASP A 366 -13.14 -0.80 0.70
CA ASP A 366 -11.80 -1.02 0.21
C ASP A 366 -11.85 -2.16 -0.82
N ASP A 367 -11.29 -1.93 -2.02
CA ASP A 367 -11.31 -2.91 -3.11
C ASP A 367 -9.95 -3.04 -3.79
N THR A 368 -9.13 -3.89 -3.19
CA THR A 368 -7.77 -4.23 -3.64
C THR A 368 -7.75 -5.17 -4.84
N THR A 369 -8.92 -5.65 -5.28
CA THR A 369 -9.06 -6.54 -6.44
C THR A 369 -9.22 -5.78 -7.76
N MET A 370 -9.46 -4.46 -7.69
CA MET A 370 -9.71 -3.61 -8.84
C MET A 370 -8.40 -3.09 -9.44
N LYS A 371 -8.11 -3.44 -10.71
CA LYS A 371 -6.91 -2.95 -11.43
C LYS A 371 -7.05 -1.55 -12.03
N LYS A 372 -8.25 -1.18 -12.46
CA LYS A 372 -8.54 0.10 -13.12
C LYS A 372 -9.85 0.69 -12.61
N LEU A 373 -9.91 2.02 -12.50
CA LEU A 373 -11.14 2.77 -12.27
C LEU A 373 -11.32 3.78 -13.41
N GLY A 374 -12.28 3.49 -14.31
CA GLY A 374 -12.37 4.22 -15.58
C GLY A 374 -11.13 3.95 -16.43
N GLY A 375 -10.43 5.01 -16.85
CA GLY A 375 -9.18 4.91 -17.62
C GLY A 375 -7.91 4.85 -16.77
N GLU A 376 -8.00 5.02 -15.45
CA GLU A 376 -6.85 5.15 -14.55
C GLU A 376 -6.44 3.79 -13.97
N ASP A 377 -5.14 3.50 -13.95
CA ASP A 377 -4.57 2.35 -13.24
C ASP A 377 -4.61 2.58 -11.72
N LEU A 378 -5.07 1.57 -10.98
CA LEU A 378 -5.07 1.59 -9.52
C LEU A 378 -3.82 0.90 -8.98
N LEU A 379 -2.84 1.71 -8.54
CA LEU A 379 -1.63 1.19 -7.90
C LEU A 379 -1.86 0.55 -6.53
N GLY A 380 -3.08 0.66 -5.99
CA GLY A 380 -3.51 -0.07 -4.79
C GLY A 380 -3.84 -1.55 -5.05
N TYR A 381 -3.88 -2.00 -6.30
CA TYR A 381 -4.18 -3.38 -6.67
C TYR A 381 -3.08 -4.37 -6.25
N TYR A 382 -3.49 -5.51 -5.70
CA TYR A 382 -2.65 -6.68 -5.50
C TYR A 382 -3.49 -7.96 -5.46
N GLN A 383 -2.88 -9.11 -5.76
CA GLN A 383 -3.57 -10.42 -5.73
C GLN A 383 -3.52 -11.06 -4.35
N PHE A 384 -2.40 -10.87 -3.64
CA PHE A 384 -2.12 -11.42 -2.32
C PHE A 384 -1.49 -10.31 -1.49
N ASP A 385 -1.84 -10.25 -0.21
CA ASP A 385 -1.14 -9.40 0.75
C ASP A 385 0.25 -9.95 1.07
N ASP A 386 1.00 -9.25 1.92
CA ASP A 386 2.39 -9.62 2.23
C ASP A 386 2.48 -10.82 3.20
N GLU A 387 1.34 -11.36 3.65
CA GLU A 387 1.21 -12.59 4.44
C GLU A 387 0.72 -13.78 3.62
N GLY A 388 0.52 -13.58 2.31
CA GLY A 388 0.12 -14.60 1.34
C GLY A 388 -1.38 -14.90 1.31
N VAL A 389 -2.20 -14.02 1.91
CA VAL A 389 -3.67 -14.13 1.92
C VAL A 389 -4.23 -13.43 0.68
N PRO A 390 -5.15 -14.05 -0.08
CA PRO A 390 -5.76 -13.39 -1.24
C PRO A 390 -6.45 -12.09 -0.86
N ALA A 391 -6.19 -11.05 -1.64
CA ALA A 391 -6.83 -9.74 -1.52
C ALA A 391 -8.35 -9.84 -1.70
N GLN A 392 -9.11 -9.05 -0.94
CA GLN A 392 -10.57 -9.08 -0.97
C GLN A 392 -11.16 -7.66 -1.04
N ARG A 393 -12.31 -7.55 -1.70
CA ARG A 393 -13.17 -6.37 -1.58
C ARG A 393 -13.89 -6.41 -0.22
N VAL A 394 -13.65 -5.42 0.63
CA VAL A 394 -14.18 -5.35 2.00
C VAL A 394 -15.09 -4.14 2.15
N THR A 395 -16.37 -4.39 2.45
CA THR A 395 -17.29 -3.31 2.83
C THR A 395 -17.03 -2.92 4.28
N LEU A 396 -16.39 -1.77 4.48
CA LEU A 396 -16.08 -1.22 5.79
C LEU A 396 -17.31 -0.54 6.40
N VAL A 397 -18.03 0.26 5.59
CA VAL A 397 -19.28 0.92 5.97
C VAL A 397 -20.35 0.68 4.92
N ASP A 398 -21.54 0.32 5.36
CA ASP A 398 -22.72 0.13 4.51
C ASP A 398 -23.86 1.02 5.00
N HIS A 399 -24.23 2.02 4.19
CA HIS A 399 -25.28 3.00 4.50
C HIS A 399 -25.14 3.60 5.90
N GLY A 400 -23.95 4.11 6.21
CA GLY A 400 -23.61 4.73 7.49
C GLY A 400 -23.19 3.75 8.59
N VAL A 401 -23.46 2.45 8.44
CA VAL A 401 -23.23 1.43 9.46
C VAL A 401 -21.88 0.75 9.30
N LEU A 402 -21.04 0.75 10.34
CA LEU A 402 -19.76 0.03 10.34
C LEU A 402 -19.98 -1.49 10.26
N LYS A 403 -19.32 -2.16 9.33
CA LYS A 403 -19.46 -3.60 9.09
C LYS A 403 -18.19 -4.39 9.34
N ASN A 404 -17.03 -3.84 9.00
CA ASN A 404 -15.78 -4.60 8.96
C ASN A 404 -14.56 -3.71 9.19
N PHE A 405 -13.39 -4.36 9.31
CA PHE A 405 -12.08 -3.75 9.39
C PHE A 405 -11.17 -4.31 8.28
N GLU A 406 -10.09 -3.61 7.97
CA GLU A 406 -9.00 -4.12 7.14
C GLU A 406 -8.14 -5.04 8.02
N MET A 407 -8.13 -6.34 7.72
CA MET A 407 -7.59 -7.37 8.59
C MET A 407 -6.36 -8.02 7.98
N SER A 408 -5.24 -7.89 8.69
CA SER A 408 -4.08 -8.78 8.59
C SER A 408 -4.35 -10.10 9.33
N ARG A 409 -3.36 -10.99 9.38
CA ARG A 409 -3.40 -12.20 10.20
C ARG A 409 -3.24 -11.92 11.70
N SER A 410 -3.36 -10.67 12.14
CA SER A 410 -3.54 -10.31 13.55
C SER A 410 -5.05 -10.12 13.87
N PRO A 411 -5.73 -11.15 14.37
CA PRO A 411 -7.20 -11.20 14.41
C PRO A 411 -7.82 -10.34 15.52
N LEU A 412 -8.99 -9.76 15.31
CA LEU A 412 -9.74 -9.08 16.38
C LEU A 412 -10.81 -9.99 16.98
N VAL A 413 -11.32 -9.63 18.17
CA VAL A 413 -12.53 -10.26 18.71
C VAL A 413 -13.68 -10.02 17.71
N GLY A 414 -14.30 -11.11 17.25
CA GLY A 414 -15.34 -11.06 16.20
C GLY A 414 -14.81 -11.08 14.76
N PHE A 415 -13.49 -10.93 14.55
CA PHE A 415 -12.83 -10.97 13.23
C PHE A 415 -11.61 -11.91 13.28
N PRO A 416 -11.83 -13.23 13.30
CA PRO A 416 -10.78 -14.23 13.56
C PRO A 416 -9.83 -14.50 12.38
N HIS A 417 -10.08 -13.92 11.20
CA HIS A 417 -9.35 -14.20 9.96
C HIS A 417 -8.90 -12.92 9.26
N SER A 418 -7.80 -13.03 8.51
CA SER A 418 -7.38 -12.00 7.56
C SER A 418 -8.39 -11.89 6.41
N ASN A 419 -8.53 -10.68 5.89
CA ASN A 419 -9.25 -10.43 4.64
C ASN A 419 -8.31 -9.93 3.54
N GLY A 420 -7.02 -10.25 3.66
CA GLY A 420 -6.02 -9.93 2.64
C GLY A 420 -5.58 -8.47 2.67
N HIS A 421 -5.47 -7.85 3.86
CA HIS A 421 -4.99 -6.48 4.01
C HIS A 421 -3.68 -6.39 4.81
N GLY A 422 -3.04 -7.52 5.14
CA GLY A 422 -1.77 -7.56 5.86
C GLY A 422 -0.61 -7.11 4.99
N ARG A 423 -0.34 -5.81 4.95
CA ARG A 423 0.68 -5.21 4.09
C ARG A 423 1.86 -4.66 4.87
N ARG A 424 3.02 -4.59 4.22
CA ARG A 424 4.24 -4.05 4.82
C ARG A 424 5.19 -3.44 3.80
N GLN A 425 6.05 -2.58 4.31
CA GLN A 425 7.32 -2.25 3.66
C GLN A 425 8.38 -3.29 4.02
N LEU A 426 9.41 -3.43 3.17
CA LEU A 426 10.60 -4.22 3.48
C LEU A 426 11.12 -3.92 4.89
N GLY A 427 11.27 -4.96 5.70
CA GLY A 427 11.77 -4.89 7.08
C GLY A 427 10.75 -4.47 8.14
N ALA A 428 9.50 -4.17 7.74
CA ALA A 428 8.40 -3.92 8.65
C ALA A 428 7.53 -5.18 8.85
N THR A 429 6.85 -5.24 9.99
CA THR A 429 5.82 -6.25 10.27
C THR A 429 4.56 -5.92 9.45
N PRO A 430 3.84 -6.92 8.90
CA PRO A 430 2.52 -6.69 8.32
C PRO A 430 1.56 -6.08 9.35
N VAL A 431 0.74 -5.13 8.91
CA VAL A 431 -0.25 -4.44 9.74
C VAL A 431 -1.66 -4.63 9.21
#